data_AF-A0A934GJ15-F1
#
_entry.id   AF-A0A934GJ15-F1
#
_cell.length_a   1.000
_cell.length_b   1.000
_cell.length_c   1.000
_cell.angle_alpha   90.00
_cell.angle_beta   90.00
_cell.angle_gamma   90.00
#
_symmetry.space_group_name_H-M   'P 1'
#
loop_
_entity.id
_entity.type
_entity.pdbx_description
1 polymer ?
#
loop_
_entity_poly.entity_id
_entity_poly.type
_entity_poly.pdbx_seq_one_letter_code
_entity_poly.pdbx_strand_id
1 'polypeptide(L)'
;MGMFDYLKCKYPLPDAGDNDLEYQTKDTPAQFLDNYEIRADGSLWHLDYDIEDRSDPNAEGLARLVGRLSRVNKRWEPVPITGEIRFYCYVGENQGTEFSAYFVNGMLNFLTPIGKETISVKTRVKLRSGREAEVEPAKGIHGILLFSGAGDGYVLRVRHGAEFRDYRLAQSDMEVRIVNNEAFFYRAGDDFWLDHAPETLGLETVNVVEGA
;
A
#
# COMPACT_ATOMS: atom_id res chain seq x y z
N MET A 1 -14.96 21.51 6.89
CA MET A 1 -14.76 20.12 7.35
C MET A 1 -15.68 19.23 6.52
N GLY A 2 -15.15 18.16 5.90
CA GLY A 2 -15.93 17.23 5.08
C GLY A 2 -16.24 15.94 5.86
N MET A 3 -17.27 15.21 5.44
CA MET A 3 -17.62 13.90 5.97
C MET A 3 -16.53 12.86 5.65
N PHE A 4 -16.23 11.95 6.60
CA PHE A 4 -15.24 10.87 6.48
C PHE A 4 -15.65 9.68 7.36
N ASP A 5 -15.15 8.49 7.03
CA ASP A 5 -15.30 7.30 7.87
C ASP A 5 -14.02 7.05 8.69
N TYR A 6 -14.14 6.22 9.72
CA TYR A 6 -13.03 5.80 10.57
C TYR A 6 -12.50 4.44 10.12
N LEU A 7 -11.18 4.25 10.17
CA LEU A 7 -10.51 3.01 9.82
C LEU A 7 -9.50 2.62 10.89
N LYS A 8 -9.58 1.38 11.37
CA LYS A 8 -8.54 0.76 12.22
C LYS A 8 -7.73 -0.24 11.40
N CYS A 9 -6.41 -0.13 11.42
CA CYS A 9 -5.52 -1.06 10.72
C CYS A 9 -4.81 -1.98 11.71
N LYS A 10 -5.15 -3.27 11.70
CA LYS A 10 -4.47 -4.34 12.44
C LYS A 10 -3.43 -5.09 11.61
N TYR A 11 -3.45 -4.91 10.29
CA TYR A 11 -2.39 -5.42 9.41
C TYR A 11 -1.07 -4.68 9.69
N PRO A 12 0.09 -5.35 9.76
CA PRO A 12 1.35 -4.70 10.12
C PRO A 12 1.67 -3.48 9.24
N LEU A 13 1.82 -2.31 9.87
CA LEU A 13 2.24 -1.07 9.21
C LEU A 13 3.76 -0.89 9.31
N PRO A 14 4.38 -0.10 8.40
CA PRO A 14 5.84 0.01 8.32
C PRO A 14 6.50 0.60 9.57
N ASP A 15 5.87 1.60 10.21
CA ASP A 15 6.46 2.31 11.34
C ASP A 15 5.83 1.91 12.67
N ALA A 16 6.69 1.80 13.70
CA ALA A 16 6.25 1.41 15.04
C ALA A 16 5.25 2.42 15.61
N GLY A 17 4.11 1.92 16.10
CA GLY A 17 3.04 2.73 16.69
C GLY A 17 1.93 3.11 15.71
N ASP A 18 2.12 3.00 14.40
CA ASP A 18 1.08 3.35 13.41
C ASP A 18 -0.16 2.46 13.56
N ASN A 19 -0.01 1.18 13.88
CA ASN A 19 -1.14 0.27 14.14
C ASN A 19 -2.01 0.67 15.34
N ASP A 20 -1.48 1.47 16.28
CA ASP A 20 -2.22 1.93 17.46
C ASP A 20 -3.10 3.14 17.17
N LEU A 21 -2.96 3.77 16.00
CA LEU A 21 -3.71 4.97 15.60
C LEU A 21 -5.10 4.63 15.05
N GLU A 22 -5.98 5.62 15.01
CA GLU A 22 -7.26 5.59 14.31
C GLU A 22 -7.18 6.52 13.11
N TYR A 23 -7.57 6.00 11.94
CA TYR A 23 -7.44 6.70 10.67
C TYR A 23 -8.79 7.20 10.18
N GLN A 24 -8.75 8.19 9.30
CA GLN A 24 -9.89 8.69 8.55
C GLN A 24 -9.74 8.28 7.09
N THR A 25 -10.85 7.99 6.41
CA THR A 25 -10.87 7.69 4.98
C THR A 25 -12.10 8.28 4.30
N LYS A 26 -11.96 8.60 3.01
CA LYS A 26 -13.04 9.08 2.14
C LYS A 26 -13.32 8.17 0.95
N ASP A 27 -12.63 7.04 0.88
CA ASP A 27 -12.61 6.14 -0.28
C ASP A 27 -13.42 4.86 -0.02
N THR A 28 -14.39 4.93 0.89
CA THR A 28 -15.27 3.79 1.18
C THR A 28 -16.50 3.82 0.26
N PRO A 29 -17.16 2.67 0.02
CA PRO A 29 -18.38 2.61 -0.79
C PRO A 29 -19.52 3.49 -0.27
N ALA A 30 -19.53 3.79 1.03
CA ALA A 30 -20.59 4.52 1.70
C ALA A 30 -20.00 5.41 2.81
N GLN A 31 -20.06 6.73 2.60
CA GLN A 31 -19.53 7.75 3.50
C GLN A 31 -20.60 8.19 4.52
N PHE A 32 -20.75 7.44 5.61
CA PHE A 32 -21.81 7.67 6.61
C PHE A 32 -21.27 7.82 8.04
N LEU A 33 -20.01 8.23 8.20
CA LEU A 33 -19.34 8.29 9.51
C LEU A 33 -19.32 6.89 10.15
N ASP A 34 -18.97 5.91 9.33
CA ASP A 34 -18.94 4.50 9.70
C ASP A 34 -17.54 4.06 10.12
N ASN A 35 -17.44 2.80 10.55
CA ASN A 35 -16.20 2.23 11.05
C ASN A 35 -15.79 1.06 10.17
N TYR A 36 -14.53 1.07 9.74
CA TYR A 36 -13.90 0.02 8.96
C TYR A 36 -12.70 -0.55 9.72
N GLU A 37 -12.36 -1.80 9.42
CA GLU A 37 -11.21 -2.47 9.99
C GLU A 37 -10.47 -3.27 8.91
N ILE A 38 -9.19 -2.98 8.73
CA ILE A 38 -8.26 -3.88 8.03
C ILE A 38 -7.72 -4.85 9.09
N ARG A 39 -8.08 -6.13 9.00
CA ARG A 39 -7.66 -7.15 9.97
C ARG A 39 -6.22 -7.58 9.76
N ALA A 40 -5.69 -8.32 10.73
CA ALA A 40 -4.30 -8.80 10.71
C ALA A 40 -3.97 -9.70 9.50
N ASP A 41 -4.98 -10.40 8.95
CA ASP A 41 -4.87 -11.22 7.74
C ASP A 41 -5.01 -10.41 6.42
N GLY A 42 -5.22 -9.10 6.53
CA GLY A 42 -5.40 -8.20 5.39
C GLY A 42 -6.85 -8.12 4.88
N SER A 43 -7.81 -8.78 5.51
CA SER A 43 -9.23 -8.66 5.12
C SER A 43 -9.83 -7.32 5.56
N LEU A 44 -10.65 -6.70 4.71
CA LEU A 44 -11.39 -5.47 5.01
C LEU A 44 -12.79 -5.77 5.53
N TRP A 45 -13.16 -5.13 6.63
CA TRP A 45 -14.47 -5.29 7.28
C TRP A 45 -15.11 -3.93 7.56
N HIS A 46 -16.44 -3.88 7.50
CA HIS A 46 -17.28 -2.73 7.85
C HIS A 46 -18.14 -3.09 9.05
N LEU A 47 -18.31 -2.14 9.96
CA LEU A 47 -19.22 -2.27 11.10
C LEU A 47 -20.63 -1.86 10.66
N ASP A 48 -21.39 -2.82 10.16
CA ASP A 48 -22.79 -2.65 9.79
C ASP A 48 -23.69 -2.59 11.04
N TYR A 49 -24.86 -2.00 10.92
CA TYR A 49 -25.81 -1.77 12.00
C TYR A 49 -27.22 -1.50 11.49
N ASP A 50 -28.19 -1.71 12.37
CA ASP A 50 -29.56 -1.29 12.11
C ASP A 50 -29.80 0.09 12.75
N ILE A 51 -30.76 0.84 12.22
CA ILE A 51 -31.16 2.15 12.75
C ILE A 51 -32.54 2.02 13.37
N GLU A 52 -32.63 2.29 14.67
CA GLU A 52 -33.89 2.38 15.40
C GLU A 52 -34.19 3.83 15.78
N ASP A 53 -35.43 4.27 15.57
CA ASP A 53 -35.92 5.49 16.19
C ASP A 53 -36.24 5.23 17.67
N ARG A 54 -35.50 5.91 18.55
CA ARG A 54 -35.67 5.87 20.00
C ARG A 54 -36.11 7.22 20.56
N SER A 55 -36.82 8.00 19.74
CA SER A 55 -37.49 9.22 20.19
C SER A 55 -38.50 8.92 21.29
N ASP A 56 -38.67 9.84 22.22
CA ASP A 56 -39.73 9.73 23.23
C ASP A 56 -41.10 9.82 22.52
N PRO A 57 -41.94 8.77 22.56
CA PRO A 57 -43.23 8.77 21.87
C PRO A 57 -44.20 9.82 22.44
N ASN A 58 -43.94 10.32 23.66
CA ASN A 58 -44.74 11.34 24.33
C ASN A 58 -44.16 12.75 24.23
N ALA A 59 -43.09 12.96 23.45
CA ALA A 59 -42.52 14.29 23.27
C ALA A 59 -43.51 15.24 22.59
N GLU A 60 -43.74 16.40 23.21
CA GLU A 60 -44.63 17.45 22.70
C GLU A 60 -43.84 18.62 22.06
N GLY A 61 -44.52 19.38 21.20
CA GLY A 61 -43.96 20.61 20.61
C GLY A 61 -42.76 20.37 19.69
N LEU A 62 -41.80 21.32 19.68
CA LEU A 62 -40.61 21.26 18.84
C LEU A 62 -39.68 20.07 19.19
N ALA A 63 -39.79 19.49 20.39
CA ALA A 63 -39.01 18.31 20.78
C ALA A 63 -39.36 17.08 19.95
N ARG A 64 -40.59 16.98 19.43
CA ARG A 64 -41.01 15.91 18.51
C ARG A 64 -40.31 15.99 17.13
N LEU A 65 -39.79 17.15 16.75
CA LEU A 65 -39.08 17.35 15.49
C LEU A 65 -37.60 16.92 15.58
N VAL A 66 -37.09 16.63 16.78
CA VAL A 66 -35.72 16.22 17.02
C VAL A 66 -35.72 14.74 17.37
N GLY A 67 -35.69 13.90 16.34
CA GLY A 67 -35.68 12.46 16.50
C GLY A 67 -34.38 11.93 17.09
N ARG A 68 -34.42 10.76 17.74
CA ARG A 68 -33.24 10.06 18.27
C ARG A 68 -33.00 8.75 17.52
N LEU A 69 -32.37 8.85 16.36
CA LEU A 69 -31.91 7.68 15.61
C LEU A 69 -30.70 7.06 16.31
N SER A 70 -30.82 5.81 16.73
CA SER A 70 -29.78 5.06 17.43
C SER A 70 -29.30 3.90 16.58
N ARG A 71 -27.97 3.76 16.44
CA ARG A 71 -27.35 2.59 15.81
C ARG A 71 -27.41 1.40 16.77
N VAL A 72 -28.01 0.29 16.34
CA VAL A 72 -28.21 -0.94 17.13
C VAL A 72 -27.74 -2.16 16.34
N ASN A 73 -27.70 -3.33 16.97
CA ASN A 73 -27.35 -4.60 16.30
C ASN A 73 -26.05 -4.53 15.47
N LYS A 74 -25.01 -3.95 16.08
CA LYS A 74 -23.71 -3.74 15.42
C LYS A 74 -23.06 -5.08 15.10
N ARG A 75 -22.63 -5.26 13.86
CA ARG A 75 -22.03 -6.50 13.35
C ARG A 75 -20.93 -6.16 12.36
N TRP A 76 -19.84 -6.92 12.41
CA TRP A 76 -18.77 -6.78 11.44
C TRP A 76 -19.07 -7.65 10.23
N GLU A 77 -19.05 -7.06 9.03
CA GLU A 77 -19.27 -7.76 7.77
C GLU A 77 -18.07 -7.56 6.82
N PRO A 78 -17.67 -8.59 6.06
CA PRO A 78 -16.58 -8.48 5.10
C PRO A 78 -17.00 -7.59 3.92
N VAL A 79 -16.09 -6.74 3.45
CA VAL A 79 -16.35 -5.82 2.33
C VAL A 79 -15.65 -6.35 1.08
N PRO A 80 -16.36 -6.91 0.09
CA PRO A 80 -15.75 -7.51 -1.09
C PRO A 80 -15.35 -6.47 -2.14
N ILE A 81 -14.59 -5.44 -1.74
CA ILE A 81 -14.15 -4.37 -2.64
C ILE A 81 -12.91 -4.78 -3.44
N THR A 82 -12.86 -4.36 -4.69
CA THR A 82 -11.63 -4.32 -5.48
C THR A 82 -11.36 -2.86 -5.83
N GLY A 83 -10.28 -2.29 -5.27
CA GLY A 83 -10.00 -0.86 -5.38
C GLY A 83 -9.06 -0.33 -4.31
N GLU A 84 -8.72 0.95 -4.44
CA GLU A 84 -7.86 1.68 -3.51
C GLU A 84 -8.69 2.29 -2.37
N ILE A 85 -8.18 2.21 -1.14
CA ILE A 85 -8.62 2.98 0.02
C ILE A 85 -7.42 3.75 0.54
N ARG A 86 -7.50 5.08 0.52
CA ARG A 86 -6.53 5.92 1.23
C ARG A 86 -7.05 6.25 2.60
N PHE A 87 -6.14 6.19 3.57
CA PHE A 87 -6.48 6.50 4.95
C PHE A 87 -5.35 7.26 5.62
N TYR A 88 -5.71 8.25 6.42
CA TYR A 88 -4.79 9.21 7.01
C TYR A 88 -5.16 9.50 8.46
N CYS A 89 -4.17 9.83 9.27
CA CYS A 89 -4.41 10.41 10.59
C CYS A 89 -3.47 11.60 10.81
N TYR A 90 -3.94 12.59 11.55
CA TYR A 90 -3.12 13.72 11.97
C TYR A 90 -2.76 13.53 13.45
N VAL A 91 -1.48 13.37 13.73
CA VAL A 91 -0.91 13.35 15.08
C VAL A 91 -0.30 14.73 15.34
N GLY A 92 -1.02 15.58 16.08
CA GLY A 92 -0.59 16.96 16.35
C GLY A 92 -0.75 17.90 15.15
N GLU A 93 -0.18 19.11 15.25
CA GLU A 93 -0.44 20.20 14.29
C GLU A 93 0.22 20.02 12.91
N ASN A 94 1.28 19.20 12.79
CA ASN A 94 2.10 19.11 11.57
C ASN A 94 2.57 17.70 11.18
N GLN A 95 2.16 16.64 11.87
CA GLN A 95 2.52 15.26 11.50
C GLN A 95 1.27 14.49 11.10
N GLY A 96 1.08 14.32 9.79
CA GLY A 96 0.12 13.37 9.24
C GLY A 96 0.85 12.12 8.76
N THR A 97 0.32 10.94 9.06
CA THR A 97 0.71 9.73 8.35
C THR A 97 -0.46 9.31 7.46
N GLU A 98 -0.16 8.93 6.23
CA GLU A 98 -1.14 8.57 5.22
C GLU A 98 -0.68 7.29 4.51
N PHE A 99 -1.64 6.45 4.15
CA PHE A 99 -1.42 5.19 3.47
C PHE A 99 -2.38 5.04 2.31
N SER A 100 -1.91 4.40 1.24
CA SER A 100 -2.72 3.85 0.15
C SER A 100 -2.74 2.33 0.30
N ALA A 101 -3.92 1.74 0.42
CA ALA A 101 -4.12 0.30 0.45
C ALA A 101 -4.99 -0.14 -0.73
N TYR A 102 -4.53 -1.10 -1.52
CA TYR A 102 -5.30 -1.66 -2.62
C TYR A 102 -5.82 -3.04 -2.26
N PHE A 103 -7.11 -3.27 -2.49
CA PHE A 103 -7.80 -4.51 -2.19
C PHE A 103 -8.22 -5.23 -3.46
N VAL A 104 -8.26 -6.56 -3.42
CA VAL A 104 -8.86 -7.43 -4.41
C VAL A 104 -9.85 -8.34 -3.69
N ASN A 105 -11.14 -8.19 -4.00
CA ASN A 105 -12.24 -8.92 -3.35
C ASN A 105 -12.20 -8.85 -1.81
N GLY A 106 -11.90 -7.68 -1.26
CA GLY A 106 -11.83 -7.43 0.18
C GLY A 106 -10.54 -7.89 0.85
N MET A 107 -9.58 -8.42 0.10
CA MET A 107 -8.27 -8.82 0.60
C MET A 107 -7.20 -7.82 0.19
N LEU A 108 -6.39 -7.39 1.15
CA LEU A 108 -5.28 -6.47 0.92
C LEU A 108 -4.27 -7.09 -0.05
N ASN A 109 -4.04 -6.41 -1.17
CA ASN A 109 -3.03 -6.78 -2.16
C ASN A 109 -1.69 -6.07 -1.86
N PHE A 110 -1.74 -4.76 -1.64
CA PHE A 110 -0.58 -3.96 -1.24
C PHE A 110 -0.97 -2.75 -0.40
N LEU A 111 0.01 -2.24 0.34
CA LEU A 111 -0.11 -1.07 1.22
C LEU A 111 1.17 -0.25 1.13
N THR A 112 1.04 1.05 0.90
CA THR A 112 2.17 1.96 0.69
C THR A 112 1.96 3.25 1.49
N PRO A 113 2.95 3.71 2.27
CA PRO A 113 2.88 5.03 2.90
C PRO A 113 2.93 6.15 1.84
N ILE A 114 2.15 7.21 2.04
CA ILE A 114 2.08 8.38 1.17
C ILE A 114 2.82 9.55 1.83
N GLY A 115 3.53 10.35 1.03
CA GLY A 115 4.10 11.63 1.48
C GLY A 115 5.35 11.52 2.37
N LYS A 116 5.81 10.32 2.71
CA LYS A 116 7.15 10.12 3.25
C LYS A 116 8.13 10.17 2.09
N GLU A 117 8.85 11.29 1.95
CA GLU A 117 10.08 11.30 1.16
C GLU A 117 10.95 10.19 1.72
N THR A 118 11.14 9.14 0.93
CA THR A 118 12.20 8.20 1.22
C THR A 118 13.46 9.02 1.06
N ILE A 119 14.16 9.32 2.15
CA ILE A 119 15.53 9.82 2.06
C ILE A 119 16.31 8.70 1.40
N SER A 120 16.36 8.73 0.07
CA SER A 120 17.12 7.79 -0.71
C SER A 120 18.57 8.21 -0.52
N VAL A 121 19.24 7.62 0.46
CA VAL A 121 20.70 7.62 0.48
C VAL A 121 21.11 6.95 -0.83
N LYS A 122 21.52 7.77 -1.81
CA LYS A 122 21.96 7.28 -3.11
C LYS A 122 23.26 6.53 -2.88
N THR A 123 23.14 5.21 -2.81
CA THR A 123 24.30 4.34 -2.70
C THR A 123 24.92 4.24 -4.07
N ARG A 124 26.23 4.47 -4.19
CA ARG A 124 26.98 4.17 -5.42
C ARG A 124 27.85 2.95 -5.23
N VAL A 125 28.03 2.19 -6.30
CA VAL A 125 28.89 1.01 -6.30
C VAL A 125 29.80 1.02 -7.52
N LYS A 126 30.98 0.43 -7.39
CA LYS A 126 31.91 0.26 -8.52
C LYS A 126 31.67 -1.10 -9.18
N LEU A 127 31.21 -1.08 -10.43
CA LEU A 127 31.02 -2.28 -11.23
C LEU A 127 32.37 -2.91 -11.62
N ARG A 128 32.35 -4.20 -11.97
CA ARG A 128 33.53 -4.91 -12.49
C ARG A 128 34.12 -4.28 -13.76
N SER A 129 33.28 -3.58 -14.55
CA SER A 129 33.72 -2.82 -15.71
C SER A 129 34.47 -1.52 -15.37
N GLY A 130 34.59 -1.18 -14.08
CA GLY A 130 35.15 0.08 -13.59
C GLY A 130 34.19 1.27 -13.61
N ARG A 131 32.96 1.10 -14.14
CA ARG A 131 31.92 2.13 -14.11
C ARG A 131 31.29 2.22 -12.72
N GLU A 132 30.80 3.39 -12.36
CA GLU A 132 29.97 3.56 -11.16
C GLU A 132 28.49 3.38 -11.51
N ALA A 133 27.73 2.81 -10.59
CA ALA A 133 26.28 2.70 -10.68
C ALA A 133 25.63 3.19 -9.38
N GLU A 134 24.53 3.92 -9.51
CA GLU A 134 23.62 4.17 -8.39
C GLU A 134 22.78 2.93 -8.15
N VAL A 135 22.57 2.59 -6.88
CA VAL A 135 21.82 1.40 -6.48
C VAL A 135 20.78 1.72 -5.42
N GLU A 136 19.64 1.05 -5.50
CA GLU A 136 18.55 1.17 -4.53
C GLU A 136 17.83 -0.18 -4.32
N PRO A 137 17.33 -0.46 -3.10
CA PRO A 137 16.54 -1.66 -2.84
C PRO A 137 15.28 -1.71 -3.71
N ALA A 138 15.00 -2.86 -4.31
CA ALA A 138 13.86 -3.05 -5.22
C ALA A 138 12.66 -3.75 -4.56
N LYS A 139 12.81 -4.27 -3.34
CA LYS A 139 11.74 -5.00 -2.64
C LYS A 139 10.51 -4.12 -2.43
N GLY A 140 9.34 -4.66 -2.77
CA GLY A 140 8.05 -4.00 -2.60
C GLY A 140 7.71 -3.02 -3.72
N ILE A 141 8.62 -2.80 -4.67
CA ILE A 141 8.33 -1.97 -5.83
C ILE A 141 7.38 -2.72 -6.77
N HIS A 142 6.34 -2.01 -7.20
CA HIS A 142 5.35 -2.45 -8.17
C HIS A 142 5.75 -1.92 -9.55
N GLY A 143 5.67 -2.79 -10.55
CA GLY A 143 5.93 -2.43 -11.94
C GLY A 143 4.98 -3.14 -12.88
N ILE A 144 4.89 -2.64 -14.10
CA ILE A 144 4.16 -3.29 -15.19
C ILE A 144 5.19 -3.87 -16.15
N LEU A 145 5.01 -5.13 -16.53
CA LEU A 145 5.80 -5.72 -17.61
C LEU A 145 5.28 -5.22 -18.95
N LEU A 146 6.03 -4.29 -19.56
CA LEU A 146 5.70 -3.72 -20.87
C LEU A 146 6.32 -4.53 -22.01
N PHE A 147 5.52 -4.88 -23.01
CA PHE A 147 6.02 -5.42 -24.27
C PHE A 147 6.63 -4.30 -25.12
N SER A 148 7.96 -4.30 -25.27
CA SER A 148 8.64 -3.44 -26.24
C SER A 148 8.75 -4.20 -27.56
N GLY A 149 7.99 -3.80 -28.58
CA GLY A 149 7.93 -4.48 -29.88
C GLY A 149 9.21 -4.43 -30.74
N ALA A 150 10.35 -4.04 -30.17
CA ALA A 150 11.60 -3.78 -30.88
C ALA A 150 12.76 -4.79 -30.62
N GLY A 151 12.55 -5.84 -29.83
CA GLY A 151 13.56 -6.88 -29.59
C GLY A 151 12.94 -8.10 -28.91
N ASP A 152 13.54 -9.27 -29.10
CA ASP A 152 13.09 -10.58 -28.58
C ASP A 152 12.41 -10.47 -27.20
N GLY A 153 11.07 -10.48 -27.21
CA GLY A 153 10.25 -9.96 -26.11
C GLY A 153 10.61 -10.47 -24.72
N TYR A 154 10.26 -9.69 -23.69
CA TYR A 154 10.49 -10.06 -22.29
C TYR A 154 9.89 -11.44 -21.99
N VAL A 155 10.71 -12.29 -21.34
CA VAL A 155 10.29 -13.60 -20.83
C VAL A 155 10.17 -13.56 -19.32
N LEU A 156 9.04 -14.04 -18.79
CA LEU A 156 8.92 -14.36 -17.39
C LEU A 156 9.46 -15.78 -17.18
N ARG A 157 10.62 -15.91 -16.54
CA ARG A 157 11.19 -17.21 -16.19
C ARG A 157 10.67 -17.66 -14.83
N VAL A 158 9.96 -18.78 -14.80
CA VAL A 158 9.40 -19.38 -13.57
C VAL A 158 10.09 -20.71 -13.28
N ARG A 159 10.46 -20.93 -12.01
CA ARG A 159 11.00 -22.22 -11.56
C ARG A 159 9.87 -23.21 -11.29
N HIS A 160 9.90 -24.35 -11.97
CA HIS A 160 8.99 -25.48 -11.75
C HIS A 160 9.80 -26.66 -11.20
N GLY A 161 9.86 -26.79 -9.88
CA GLY A 161 10.69 -27.80 -9.22
C GLY A 161 12.18 -27.56 -9.47
N ALA A 162 12.84 -28.47 -10.19
CA ALA A 162 14.26 -28.36 -10.55
C ALA A 162 14.51 -27.66 -11.89
N GLU A 163 13.47 -27.38 -12.68
CA GLU A 163 13.58 -26.82 -14.02
C GLU A 163 13.11 -25.37 -14.08
N PHE A 164 13.57 -24.64 -15.09
CA PHE A 164 13.07 -23.31 -15.42
C PHE A 164 12.28 -23.34 -16.72
N ARG A 165 11.20 -22.55 -16.77
CA ARG A 165 10.38 -22.37 -17.97
C ARG A 165 10.23 -20.89 -18.28
N ASP A 166 10.34 -20.55 -19.56
CA ASP A 166 10.23 -19.18 -20.05
C ASP A 166 8.85 -18.96 -20.66
N TYR A 167 8.11 -18.03 -20.08
CA TYR A 167 6.81 -17.61 -20.57
C TYR A 167 6.96 -16.33 -21.37
N ARG A 168 6.50 -16.37 -22.62
CA ARG A 168 6.36 -15.16 -23.44
C ARG A 168 5.15 -14.38 -22.96
N LEU A 169 5.34 -13.09 -22.72
CA LEU A 169 4.26 -12.19 -22.32
C LEU A 169 3.51 -11.73 -23.57
N ALA A 170 2.23 -12.06 -23.67
CA ALA A 170 1.40 -11.73 -24.82
C ALA A 170 0.56 -10.43 -24.63
N GLN A 171 0.48 -9.92 -23.40
CA GLN A 171 -0.26 -8.71 -23.04
C GLN A 171 0.60 -7.81 -22.13
N SER A 172 0.37 -6.50 -22.20
CA SER A 172 1.26 -5.44 -21.69
C SER A 172 0.84 -4.84 -20.35
N ASP A 173 -0.05 -5.49 -19.62
CA ASP A 173 -0.67 -5.02 -18.38
C ASP A 173 -0.48 -5.99 -17.21
N MET A 174 0.46 -6.94 -17.34
CA MET A 174 0.81 -7.81 -16.23
C MET A 174 1.61 -7.05 -15.18
N GLU A 175 1.03 -6.93 -14.00
CA GLU A 175 1.69 -6.38 -12.83
C GLU A 175 2.67 -7.38 -12.22
N VAL A 176 3.82 -6.87 -11.79
CA VAL A 176 4.80 -7.63 -11.01
C VAL A 176 5.17 -6.88 -9.74
N ARG A 177 5.39 -7.67 -8.69
CA ARG A 177 5.93 -7.19 -7.42
C ARG A 177 7.23 -7.91 -7.12
N ILE A 178 8.26 -7.15 -6.81
CA ILE A 178 9.55 -7.70 -6.39
C ILE A 178 9.45 -8.05 -4.90
N VAL A 179 9.52 -9.34 -4.58
CA VAL A 179 9.41 -9.85 -3.20
C VAL A 179 10.75 -10.24 -2.59
N ASN A 180 11.82 -10.32 -3.40
CA ASN A 180 13.14 -10.69 -2.94
C ASN A 180 13.78 -9.50 -2.18
N ASN A 181 14.22 -9.74 -0.94
CA ASN A 181 14.90 -8.76 -0.11
C ASN A 181 16.29 -8.39 -0.63
N GLU A 182 16.90 -9.27 -1.42
CA GLU A 182 18.21 -9.05 -2.02
C GLU A 182 18.12 -8.42 -3.40
N ALA A 183 16.93 -8.06 -3.89
CA ALA A 183 16.81 -7.43 -5.20
C ALA A 183 17.11 -5.93 -5.13
N PHE A 184 17.98 -5.45 -6.01
CA PHE A 184 18.40 -4.05 -6.12
C PHE A 184 18.30 -3.58 -7.57
N PHE A 185 17.80 -2.35 -7.75
CA PHE A 185 17.91 -1.65 -9.01
C PHE A 185 19.28 -1.02 -9.13
N TYR A 186 19.81 -1.04 -10.34
CA TYR A 186 21.08 -0.45 -10.70
C TYR A 186 20.88 0.52 -11.86
N ARG A 187 21.61 1.65 -11.80
CA ARG A 187 21.64 2.65 -12.86
C ARG A 187 23.05 3.13 -13.15
N ALA A 188 23.50 3.01 -14.40
CA ALA A 188 24.78 3.55 -14.87
C ALA A 188 24.60 4.29 -16.19
N GLY A 189 24.48 5.62 -16.15
CA GLY A 189 24.08 6.41 -17.32
C GLY A 189 22.64 6.07 -17.73
N ASP A 190 22.46 5.63 -18.98
CA ASP A 190 21.16 5.21 -19.53
C ASP A 190 20.90 3.70 -19.38
N ASP A 191 21.83 2.95 -18.76
CA ASP A 191 21.66 1.52 -18.48
C ASP A 191 20.92 1.32 -17.15
N PHE A 192 19.81 0.59 -17.19
CA PHE A 192 19.01 0.21 -16.02
C PHE A 192 18.87 -1.31 -15.94
N TRP A 193 19.10 -1.89 -14.77
CA TRP A 193 18.89 -3.33 -14.56
C TRP A 193 18.52 -3.66 -13.11
N LEU A 194 18.02 -4.88 -12.91
CA LEU A 194 17.70 -5.46 -11.62
C LEU A 194 18.64 -6.64 -11.36
N ASP A 195 19.28 -6.68 -10.20
CA ASP A 195 20.17 -7.78 -9.79
C ASP A 195 20.10 -8.01 -8.27
N HIS A 196 20.94 -8.90 -7.74
CA HIS A 196 21.15 -9.10 -6.32
C HIS A 196 21.85 -7.91 -5.67
N ALA A 197 21.81 -7.83 -4.34
CA ALA A 197 22.42 -6.76 -3.57
C ALA A 197 23.93 -6.63 -3.87
N PRO A 198 24.49 -5.41 -3.82
CA PRO A 198 25.91 -5.16 -4.07
C PRO A 198 26.85 -6.07 -3.28
N GLU A 199 26.52 -6.32 -2.01
CA GLU A 199 27.31 -7.16 -1.10
C GLU A 199 27.35 -8.61 -1.57
N THR A 200 26.21 -9.11 -2.09
CA THR A 200 26.09 -10.47 -2.65
C THR A 200 26.92 -10.62 -3.92
N LEU A 201 27.03 -9.55 -4.72
CA LEU A 201 27.84 -9.51 -5.93
C LEU A 201 29.33 -9.23 -5.66
N GLY A 202 29.69 -8.89 -4.43
CA GLY A 202 31.03 -8.47 -4.02
C GLY A 202 31.46 -7.13 -4.61
N LEU A 203 30.50 -6.20 -4.79
CA LEU A 203 30.77 -4.86 -5.30
C LEU A 203 31.16 -3.91 -4.16
N GLU A 204 32.11 -3.02 -4.44
CA GLU A 204 32.57 -2.02 -3.48
C GLU A 204 31.63 -0.83 -3.45
N THR A 205 31.15 -0.48 -2.25
CA THR A 205 30.33 0.71 -2.01
C THR A 205 31.20 1.96 -2.04
N VAL A 206 30.81 2.92 -2.88
CA VAL A 206 31.37 4.25 -2.96
C VAL A 206 30.44 5.18 -2.18
N ASN A 207 30.78 5.47 -0.93
CA ASN A 207 29.98 6.38 -0.11
C ASN A 207 30.07 7.81 -0.67
N VAL A 208 28.95 8.38 -1.09
CA VAL A 208 28.84 9.81 -1.38
C VAL A 208 28.01 10.44 -0.28
N VAL A 209 28.63 11.27 0.54
CA VAL A 209 27.93 12.14 1.49
C VAL A 209 27.42 13.34 0.69
N GLU A 210 26.16 13.33 0.28
CA GLU A 210 25.51 14.54 -0.25
C GLU A 210 24.91 15.35 0.91
N GLY A 211 25.50 16.53 1.17
CA GLY A 211 24.85 17.72 1.74
C GLY A 211 24.21 17.64 3.12
N ALA A 212 24.88 18.25 4.11
CA ALA A 212 24.24 18.78 5.33
C ALA A 212 23.48 20.08 5.03
#